data_AF-A0A7X4YPQ4-F1
#
_entry.id   AF-A0A7X4YPQ4-F1
#
_cell.length_a   1.000
_cell.length_b   1.000
_cell.length_c   1.000
_cell.angle_alpha   90.00
_cell.angle_beta   90.00
_cell.angle_gamma   90.00
#
_symmetry.space_group_name_H-M   'P 1'
#
loop_
_entity.id
_entity.type
_entity.pdbx_description
1 polymer ?
#
loop_
_entity_poly.entity_id
_entity_poly.type
_entity_poly.pdbx_seq_one_letter_code
_entity_poly.pdbx_strand_id
1 'polypeptide(L)'
;MKVKIIVVLLLAISIFSIWYLTPKRYAKTIDGVYYQLGREGIIEPIRMHLDGKLQHHINGKKSFQGKVVFEGKQLPRLPKDVAELELYYGGENFTSLFASFQTTNAEGRKVPELFMYGSIYINDDFNAFTVKLIANDDARPWSESGGFMITAPAANRAEATMKSEQLIKDFNKKSLER
;
A
#
# COMPACT_ATOMS: atom_id res chain seq x y z
N MET A 1 -27.27 -18.50 -39.06
CA MET A 1 -27.47 -18.27 -37.60
C MET A 1 -26.19 -18.38 -36.78
N LYS A 2 -25.39 -19.46 -36.92
CA LYS A 2 -24.18 -19.69 -36.11
C LYS A 2 -23.14 -18.55 -36.17
N VAL A 3 -22.86 -18.01 -37.36
CA VAL A 3 -21.90 -16.88 -37.53
C VAL A 3 -22.36 -15.62 -36.80
N LYS A 4 -23.66 -15.30 -36.81
CA LYS A 4 -24.21 -14.13 -36.10
C LYS A 4 -24.05 -14.29 -34.58
N ILE A 5 -24.25 -15.50 -34.05
CA ILE A 5 -24.05 -15.81 -32.62
C ILE A 5 -22.57 -15.66 -32.23
N ILE A 6 -21.65 -16.16 -33.06
CA ILE A 6 -20.20 -16.02 -32.83
C ILE A 6 -19.78 -14.54 -32.81
N VAL A 7 -20.27 -13.74 -33.77
CA VAL A 7 -19.98 -12.30 -33.82
C VAL A 7 -20.48 -11.57 -32.58
N VAL A 8 -21.69 -11.88 -32.11
CA VAL A 8 -22.25 -11.29 -30.88
C VAL A 8 -21.42 -11.68 -29.65
N LEU A 9 -20.99 -12.94 -29.55
CA LEU A 9 -20.14 -13.39 -28.45
C LEU A 9 -18.78 -12.68 -28.44
N LEU A 10 -18.14 -12.53 -29.60
CA LEU A 10 -16.87 -11.82 -29.71
C LEU A 10 -17.00 -10.34 -29.33
N LEU A 11 -18.10 -9.69 -29.76
CA LEU A 11 -18.40 -8.31 -29.35
C LEU A 11 -18.60 -8.20 -27.84
N ALA A 12 -19.35 -9.13 -27.23
CA ALA A 12 -19.57 -9.14 -25.79
C ALA A 12 -18.25 -9.33 -25.01
N ILE A 13 -17.39 -10.26 -25.45
CA ILE A 13 -16.07 -10.50 -24.84
C ILE A 13 -15.18 -9.26 -24.97
N SER A 14 -15.19 -8.59 -26.13
CA SER A 14 -14.40 -7.38 -26.37
C SER A 14 -14.83 -6.23 -25.45
N ILE A 15 -16.13 -5.95 -25.38
CA ILE A 15 -16.69 -4.91 -24.50
C ILE A 15 -16.38 -5.22 -23.03
N PHE A 16 -16.57 -6.48 -22.61
CA PHE A 16 -16.25 -6.92 -21.26
C PHE A 16 -14.76 -6.76 -20.94
N SER A 17 -13.88 -7.15 -21.86
CA SER A 17 -12.43 -7.05 -21.67
C SER A 17 -11.98 -5.60 -21.51
N ILE A 18 -12.48 -4.69 -22.34
CA ILE A 18 -12.19 -3.25 -22.23
C ILE A 18 -12.66 -2.72 -20.88
N TRP A 19 -13.90 -3.05 -20.47
CA TRP A 19 -14.45 -2.60 -19.18
C TRP A 19 -13.71 -3.17 -17.97
N TYR A 20 -13.23 -4.41 -18.05
CA TYR A 20 -12.51 -5.08 -16.98
C TYR A 20 -11.08 -4.53 -16.81
N LEU A 21 -10.37 -4.27 -17.92
CA LEU A 21 -8.98 -3.80 -17.93
C LEU A 21 -8.82 -2.28 -17.75
N THR A 22 -9.91 -1.51 -17.87
CA THR A 22 -9.87 -0.06 -17.68
C THR A 22 -9.64 0.29 -16.20
N PRO A 23 -8.66 1.15 -15.86
CA PRO A 23 -8.44 1.60 -14.49
C PRO A 23 -9.67 2.31 -13.91
N LYS A 24 -10.09 1.89 -12.72
CA LYS A 24 -11.26 2.47 -12.01
C LYS A 24 -10.80 3.22 -10.77
N ARG A 25 -11.51 4.30 -10.44
CA ARG A 25 -11.25 5.03 -9.18
C ARG A 25 -11.47 4.08 -8.01
N TYR A 26 -10.50 4.05 -7.11
CA TYR A 26 -10.54 3.28 -5.88
C TYR A 26 -10.29 4.24 -4.72
N ALA A 27 -11.37 4.57 -4.02
CA ALA A 27 -11.36 5.38 -2.82
C ALA A 27 -11.87 4.52 -1.68
N LYS A 28 -11.03 4.25 -0.67
CA LYS A 28 -11.39 3.38 0.45
C LYS A 28 -10.75 3.88 1.74
N THR A 29 -11.53 3.86 2.81
CA THR A 29 -11.05 4.08 4.18
C THR A 29 -11.09 2.77 4.92
N ILE A 30 -10.00 2.43 5.64
CA ILE A 30 -9.88 1.19 6.39
C ILE A 30 -9.32 1.52 7.78
N ASP A 31 -10.04 1.08 8.81
CA ASP A 31 -9.57 1.19 10.19
C ASP A 31 -8.47 0.18 10.46
N GLY A 32 -7.44 0.58 11.17
CA GLY A 32 -6.31 -0.27 11.51
C GLY A 32 -5.66 0.14 12.82
N VAL A 33 -4.47 -0.38 13.06
CA VAL A 33 -3.67 -0.02 14.24
C VAL A 33 -2.22 0.27 13.86
N TYR A 34 -1.67 1.28 14.52
CA TYR A 34 -0.23 1.55 14.62
C TYR A 34 0.29 0.89 15.89
N TYR A 35 1.36 0.09 15.77
CA TYR A 35 1.89 -0.67 16.91
C TYR A 35 3.38 -0.97 16.79
N GLN A 36 3.98 -1.36 17.92
CA GLN A 36 5.38 -1.82 17.98
C GLN A 36 5.48 -3.33 18.19
N LEU A 37 6.44 -3.96 17.50
CA LEU A 37 6.79 -5.36 17.70
C LEU A 37 7.62 -5.58 18.99
N GLY A 38 7.63 -6.82 19.48
CA GLY A 38 8.52 -7.29 20.56
C GLY A 38 8.24 -6.80 21.99
N ARG A 39 7.41 -5.78 22.21
CA ARG A 39 7.00 -5.30 23.54
C ARG A 39 5.51 -4.98 23.57
N GLU A 40 4.87 -4.96 24.74
CA GLU A 40 3.58 -4.27 24.95
C GLU A 40 3.79 -2.75 24.83
N GLY A 41 4.19 -2.30 23.65
CA GLY A 41 4.48 -0.92 23.34
C GLY A 41 3.23 -0.14 22.93
N ILE A 42 3.47 0.96 22.22
CA ILE A 42 2.43 1.83 21.67
C ILE A 42 1.44 1.00 20.85
N ILE A 43 0.15 1.20 21.10
CA ILE A 43 -0.96 0.75 20.26
C ILE A 43 -1.88 1.94 20.08
N GLU A 44 -2.09 2.34 18.84
CA GLU A 44 -2.98 3.43 18.50
C GLU A 44 -3.92 3.00 17.37
N PRO A 45 -5.24 3.22 17.50
CA PRO A 45 -6.15 3.09 16.37
C PRO A 45 -5.86 4.18 15.34
N ILE A 46 -5.76 3.78 14.07
CA ILE A 46 -5.50 4.67 12.95
C ILE A 46 -6.51 4.44 11.84
N ARG A 47 -6.68 5.43 10.97
CA ARG A 47 -7.43 5.28 9.72
C ARG A 47 -6.51 5.44 8.52
N MET A 48 -6.59 4.48 7.60
CA MET A 48 -5.88 4.53 6.33
C MET A 48 -6.86 4.90 5.22
N HIS A 49 -6.59 6.01 4.54
CA HIS A 49 -7.33 6.46 3.38
C HIS A 49 -6.52 6.21 2.11
N LEU A 50 -7.10 5.45 1.19
CA LEU A 50 -6.57 5.17 -0.14
C LEU A 50 -7.42 5.96 -1.14
N ASP A 51 -6.81 6.78 -1.98
CA ASP A 51 -7.47 7.37 -3.15
C ASP A 51 -6.56 7.27 -4.38
N GLY A 52 -7.05 6.61 -5.42
CA GLY A 52 -6.27 6.37 -6.62
C GLY A 52 -7.03 5.62 -7.70
N LYS A 53 -6.27 4.96 -8.58
CA LYS A 53 -6.79 4.11 -9.64
C LYS A 53 -6.32 2.68 -9.43
N LEU A 54 -7.27 1.75 -9.40
CA LEU A 54 -7.02 0.31 -9.38
C LEU A 54 -7.30 -0.26 -10.77
N GLN A 55 -6.36 -1.03 -11.29
CA GLN A 55 -6.43 -1.64 -12.61
C GLN A 55 -6.25 -3.15 -12.53
N HIS A 56 -7.09 -3.90 -13.24
CA HIS A 56 -6.92 -5.33 -13.42
C HIS A 56 -6.06 -5.60 -14.66
N HIS A 57 -5.18 -6.59 -14.55
CA HIS A 57 -4.32 -7.05 -15.63
C HIS A 57 -4.80 -8.41 -16.16
N ILE A 58 -4.40 -8.72 -17.39
CA ILE A 58 -4.76 -9.98 -18.07
C ILE A 58 -4.19 -11.20 -17.32
N ASN A 59 -3.04 -11.03 -16.64
CA ASN A 59 -2.42 -12.07 -15.81
C ASN A 59 -3.09 -12.26 -14.44
N GLY A 60 -4.26 -11.64 -14.21
CA GLY A 60 -4.99 -11.70 -12.94
C GLY A 60 -4.46 -10.79 -11.83
N LYS A 61 -3.29 -10.15 -12.01
CA LYS A 61 -2.75 -9.19 -11.04
C LYS A 61 -3.55 -7.90 -11.05
N LYS A 62 -3.43 -7.13 -9.96
CA LYS A 62 -3.96 -5.77 -9.85
C LYS A 62 -2.80 -4.79 -9.68
N SER A 63 -2.89 -3.63 -10.32
CA SER A 63 -2.01 -2.49 -10.00
C SER A 63 -2.80 -1.35 -9.38
N PHE A 64 -2.15 -0.60 -8.51
CA PHE A 64 -2.71 0.61 -7.92
C PHE A 64 -1.73 1.75 -8.07
N GLN A 65 -2.25 2.92 -8.41
CA GLN A 65 -1.53 4.18 -8.39
C GLN A 65 -2.39 5.22 -7.70
N GLY A 66 -1.88 5.80 -6.61
CA GLY A 66 -2.63 6.77 -5.85
C GLY A 66 -1.92 7.23 -4.59
N LYS A 67 -2.73 7.81 -3.70
CA LYS A 67 -2.31 8.43 -2.47
C LYS A 67 -2.79 7.60 -1.27
N VAL A 68 -1.99 7.63 -0.22
CA VAL A 68 -2.24 7.01 1.07
C VAL A 68 -2.11 8.08 2.14
N VAL A 69 -3.14 8.23 2.97
CA VAL A 69 -3.14 9.12 4.13
C VAL A 69 -3.41 8.28 5.36
N PHE A 70 -2.60 8.48 6.39
CA PHE A 70 -2.80 7.86 7.70
C PHE A 70 -3.24 8.92 8.71
N GLU A 71 -4.36 8.69 9.36
CA GLU A 71 -4.84 9.51 10.48
C GLU A 71 -4.50 8.80 11.80
N GLY A 72 -3.71 9.46 12.65
CA GLY A 72 -3.27 8.98 13.96
C GLY A 72 -2.47 10.06 14.68
N LYS A 73 -2.41 10.02 16.01
CA LYS A 73 -1.75 11.03 16.88
C LYS A 73 -0.27 10.76 17.08
N GLN A 74 0.17 9.50 17.05
CA GLN A 74 1.53 9.06 17.35
C GLN A 74 2.27 8.52 16.12
N LEU A 75 1.70 8.73 14.92
CA LEU A 75 2.34 8.34 13.66
C LEU A 75 3.65 9.12 13.45
N PRO A 76 4.67 8.49 12.82
CA PRO A 76 5.88 9.20 12.40
C PRO A 76 5.54 10.43 11.56
N ARG A 77 6.17 11.57 11.88
CA ARG A 77 5.92 12.83 11.18
C ARG A 77 6.41 12.75 9.74
N LEU A 78 5.57 13.19 8.82
CA LEU A 78 5.97 13.49 7.45
C LEU A 78 6.76 14.82 7.42
N PRO A 79 7.64 15.01 6.42
CA PRO A 79 8.30 16.31 6.18
C PRO A 79 7.29 17.46 6.08
N LYS A 80 7.73 18.68 6.45
CA LYS A 80 6.84 19.84 6.70
C LYS A 80 5.96 20.30 5.53
N ASP A 81 6.18 19.78 4.32
CA ASP A 81 5.43 20.14 3.11
C ASP A 81 4.68 18.95 2.48
N VAL A 82 4.58 17.80 3.19
CA VAL A 82 3.92 16.60 2.68
C VAL A 82 2.80 16.14 3.59
N ALA A 83 1.58 16.15 3.06
CA ALA A 83 0.39 15.60 3.72
C ALA A 83 0.06 14.16 3.30
N GLU A 84 0.59 13.68 2.18
CA GLU A 84 0.12 12.47 1.52
C GLU A 84 1.29 11.60 1.02
N LEU A 85 1.18 10.29 1.19
CA LEU A 85 2.14 9.32 0.67
C LEU A 85 1.67 8.82 -0.69
N GLU A 86 2.60 8.59 -1.60
CA GLU A 86 2.36 7.95 -2.89
C GLU A 86 2.55 6.43 -2.78
N LEU A 87 1.63 5.70 -3.40
CA LEU A 87 1.66 4.25 -3.52
C LEU A 87 1.58 3.85 -4.99
N TYR A 88 2.67 3.23 -5.46
CA TYR A 88 2.76 2.59 -6.77
C TYR A 88 2.89 1.08 -6.56
N TYR A 89 1.81 0.35 -6.81
CA TYR A 89 1.73 -1.09 -6.61
C TYR A 89 1.57 -1.82 -7.94
N GLY A 90 2.47 -2.75 -8.24
CA GLY A 90 2.51 -3.51 -9.49
C GLY A 90 1.91 -4.93 -9.42
N GLY A 91 1.28 -5.33 -8.32
CA GLY A 91 0.73 -6.67 -8.17
C GLY A 91 1.66 -7.70 -7.55
N GLU A 92 2.74 -7.25 -6.90
CA GLU A 92 3.77 -8.12 -6.32
C GLU A 92 3.64 -8.34 -4.82
N ASN A 93 2.46 -8.04 -4.26
CA ASN A 93 2.16 -8.12 -2.83
C ASN A 93 3.10 -7.30 -1.91
N PHE A 94 4.01 -6.53 -2.49
CA PHE A 94 5.01 -5.71 -1.80
C PHE A 94 5.36 -4.48 -2.65
N THR A 95 5.53 -3.33 -2.01
CA THR A 95 6.13 -2.12 -2.60
C THR A 95 6.56 -1.16 -1.48
N SER A 96 7.06 0.01 -1.84
CA SER A 96 7.47 1.05 -0.90
C SER A 96 6.48 2.23 -0.92
N LEU A 97 6.31 2.86 0.25
CA LEU A 97 5.55 4.10 0.41
C LEU A 97 6.50 5.28 0.47
N PHE A 98 6.25 6.27 -0.36
CA PHE A 98 7.11 7.45 -0.46
C PHE A 98 6.33 8.74 -0.39
N ALA A 99 7.02 9.81 -0.01
CA ALA A 99 6.59 11.18 -0.11
C ALA A 99 7.55 11.89 -1.07
N SER A 100 7.02 12.58 -2.09
CA SER A 100 7.81 13.45 -2.96
C SER A 100 7.59 14.91 -2.55
N PHE A 101 8.65 15.68 -2.40
CA PHE A 101 8.57 17.11 -2.06
C PHE A 101 9.74 17.90 -2.65
N GLN A 102 9.69 19.22 -2.54
CA GLN A 102 10.76 20.09 -2.99
C GLN A 102 11.42 20.76 -1.80
N THR A 103 12.74 20.67 -1.69
CA THR A 103 13.51 21.51 -0.77
C THR A 103 14.23 22.61 -1.55
N THR A 104 14.73 23.60 -0.82
CA THR A 104 15.63 24.61 -1.39
C THR A 104 17.06 24.27 -0.99
N ASN A 105 17.95 24.12 -1.97
CA ASN A 105 19.35 23.85 -1.71
C ASN A 105 20.11 25.13 -1.29
N ALA A 106 21.40 25.01 -0.95
CA ALA A 106 22.23 26.13 -0.51
C ALA A 106 22.34 27.27 -1.55
N GLU A 107 22.16 26.96 -2.84
CA GLU A 107 22.17 27.92 -3.95
C GLU A 107 20.79 28.51 -4.28
N GLY A 108 19.77 28.28 -3.43
CA GLY A 108 18.43 28.83 -3.62
C GLY A 108 17.59 28.12 -4.70
N ARG A 109 18.04 26.97 -5.21
CA ARG A 109 17.33 26.19 -6.24
C ARG A 109 16.41 25.17 -5.59
N LYS A 110 15.22 25.01 -6.17
CA LYS A 110 14.28 23.94 -5.79
C LYS A 110 14.78 22.61 -6.32
N VAL A 111 15.01 21.65 -5.42
CA VAL A 111 15.42 20.28 -5.77
C VAL A 111 14.38 19.28 -5.27
N PRO A 112 14.03 18.26 -6.07
CA PRO A 112 13.12 17.22 -5.65
C PRO A 112 13.80 16.32 -4.61
N GLU A 113 13.09 16.03 -3.53
CA GLU A 113 13.47 15.06 -2.52
C GLU A 113 12.43 13.94 -2.45
N LEU A 114 12.93 12.74 -2.11
CA LEU A 114 12.11 11.56 -1.89
C LEU A 114 12.32 11.11 -0.44
N PHE A 115 11.22 11.03 0.29
CA PHE A 115 11.20 10.51 1.65
C PHE A 115 10.50 9.15 1.66
N MET A 116 11.21 8.09 2.07
CA MET A 116 10.62 6.75 2.20
C MET A 116 10.00 6.60 3.59
N TYR A 117 8.68 6.41 3.63
CA TYR A 117 7.95 6.22 4.89
C TYR A 117 8.07 4.79 5.41
N GLY A 118 8.10 3.82 4.50
CA GLY A 118 8.16 2.41 4.85
C GLY A 118 7.93 1.49 3.66
N SER A 119 7.94 0.19 3.95
CA SER A 119 7.58 -0.84 2.98
C SER A 119 6.20 -1.39 3.30
N ILE A 120 5.35 -1.53 2.30
CA ILE A 120 3.96 -2.01 2.44
C ILE A 120 3.80 -3.38 1.78
N TYR A 121 3.18 -4.30 2.52
CA TYR A 121 2.74 -5.61 2.05
C TYR A 121 1.23 -5.57 1.87
N ILE A 122 0.75 -6.14 0.77
CA ILE A 122 -0.64 -6.02 0.30
C ILE A 122 -1.13 -7.38 -0.17
N ASN A 123 -2.36 -7.76 0.14
CA ASN A 123 -2.95 -8.97 -0.43
C ASN A 123 -3.49 -8.76 -1.87
N ASP A 124 -3.78 -9.86 -2.57
CA ASP A 124 -4.26 -9.83 -3.96
C ASP A 124 -5.61 -9.14 -4.13
N ASP A 125 -6.42 -9.16 -3.07
CA ASP A 125 -7.72 -8.50 -3.05
C ASP A 125 -7.64 -7.00 -2.80
N PHE A 126 -6.44 -6.48 -2.52
CA PHE A 126 -6.19 -5.06 -2.25
C PHE A 126 -7.06 -4.53 -1.10
N ASN A 127 -7.28 -5.36 -0.07
CA ASN A 127 -8.15 -5.07 1.06
C ASN A 127 -7.47 -5.23 2.43
N ALA A 128 -6.26 -5.78 2.48
CA ALA A 128 -5.45 -5.92 3.68
C ALA A 128 -4.01 -5.47 3.40
N PHE A 129 -3.46 -4.74 4.36
CA PHE A 129 -2.23 -3.98 4.24
C PHE A 129 -1.44 -4.06 5.54
N THR A 130 -0.13 -4.23 5.44
CA THR A 130 0.77 -3.98 6.57
C THR A 130 1.98 -3.17 6.13
N VAL A 131 2.34 -2.15 6.88
CA VAL A 131 3.46 -1.26 6.62
C VAL A 131 4.53 -1.49 7.67
N LYS A 132 5.76 -1.79 7.24
CA LYS A 132 6.98 -1.71 8.05
C LYS A 132 7.51 -0.29 7.96
N LEU A 133 7.45 0.46 9.07
CA LEU A 133 7.84 1.87 9.08
C LEU A 133 9.36 2.02 9.20
N ILE A 134 9.91 2.99 8.47
CA ILE A 134 11.30 3.41 8.70
C ILE A 134 11.31 4.39 9.88
N ALA A 135 12.07 4.06 10.92
CA ALA A 135 12.22 4.95 12.06
C ALA A 135 13.07 6.17 11.65
N ASN A 136 12.46 7.37 11.67
CA ASN A 136 13.13 8.60 11.25
C ASN A 136 14.20 9.11 12.22
N ASP A 137 14.10 8.78 13.51
CA ASP A 137 14.85 9.53 14.53
C ASP A 137 16.13 8.85 15.03
N ASP A 138 16.31 7.52 14.84
CA ASP A 138 17.40 6.78 15.51
C ASP A 138 18.42 6.11 14.59
N ALA A 139 18.32 6.27 13.26
CA ALA A 139 19.17 5.56 12.26
C ALA A 139 19.22 4.03 12.44
N ARG A 140 18.39 3.45 13.32
CA ARG A 140 18.32 2.02 13.58
C ARG A 140 17.49 1.38 12.48
N PRO A 141 18.03 0.38 11.76
CA PRO A 141 17.25 -0.41 10.82
C PRO A 141 16.01 -0.98 11.51
N TRP A 142 14.91 -1.08 10.77
CA TRP A 142 13.73 -1.80 11.24
C TRP A 142 14.14 -3.22 11.68
N SER A 143 13.63 -3.68 12.84
CA SER A 143 13.94 -4.99 13.38
C SER A 143 12.67 -5.72 13.83
N GLU A 144 12.68 -7.04 13.76
CA GLU A 144 11.54 -7.86 14.19
C GLU A 144 11.27 -7.75 15.70
N SER A 145 12.28 -7.39 16.48
CA SER A 145 12.20 -7.24 17.95
C SER A 145 11.65 -5.89 18.43
N GLY A 146 11.47 -4.90 17.56
CA GLY A 146 11.11 -3.55 18.00
C GLY A 146 10.66 -2.59 16.90
N GLY A 147 10.47 -3.09 15.68
CA GLY A 147 10.04 -2.30 14.53
C GLY A 147 8.61 -1.80 14.70
N PHE A 148 8.38 -0.59 14.21
CA PHE A 148 7.06 0.01 14.14
C PHE A 148 6.31 -0.47 12.91
N MET A 149 5.02 -0.70 13.09
CA MET A 149 4.13 -1.32 12.12
C MET A 149 2.81 -0.57 12.05
N ILE A 150 2.21 -0.53 10.86
CA ILE A 150 0.79 -0.20 10.68
C ILE A 150 0.14 -1.41 10.03
N THR A 151 -1.01 -1.88 10.52
CA THR A 151 -1.77 -2.95 9.86
C THR A 151 -3.24 -2.58 9.78
N ALA A 152 -3.84 -2.77 8.61
CA ALA A 152 -5.23 -2.51 8.33
C ALA A 152 -5.82 -3.58 7.38
N PRO A 153 -7.02 -4.12 7.63
CA PRO A 153 -7.86 -3.86 8.79
C PRO A 153 -7.34 -4.57 10.04
N ALA A 154 -7.46 -3.95 11.21
CA ALA A 154 -7.21 -4.61 12.49
C ALA A 154 -7.84 -3.81 13.64
N ALA A 155 -8.46 -4.49 14.61
CA ALA A 155 -9.05 -3.86 15.78
C ALA A 155 -8.08 -3.77 16.97
N ASN A 156 -7.04 -4.61 16.99
CA ASN A 156 -6.09 -4.68 18.09
C ASN A 156 -4.73 -5.23 17.63
N ARG A 157 -3.73 -5.18 18.52
CA ARG A 157 -2.36 -5.64 18.25
C ARG A 157 -2.29 -7.12 17.86
N ALA A 158 -3.02 -8.00 18.54
CA ALA A 158 -2.96 -9.44 18.25
C ALA A 158 -3.46 -9.74 16.83
N GLU A 159 -4.59 -9.13 16.44
CA GLU A 159 -5.11 -9.24 15.07
C GLU A 159 -4.15 -8.64 14.04
N ALA A 160 -3.57 -7.47 14.34
CA ALA A 160 -2.60 -6.81 13.48
C ALA A 160 -1.34 -7.64 13.27
N THR A 161 -0.77 -8.19 14.33
CA THR A 161 0.41 -9.06 14.27
C THR A 161 0.11 -10.28 13.40
N MET A 162 -0.97 -11.01 13.68
CA MET A 162 -1.36 -12.18 12.90
C MET A 162 -1.54 -11.85 11.40
N LYS A 163 -2.24 -10.76 11.07
CA LYS A 163 -2.44 -10.35 9.67
C LYS A 163 -1.13 -9.93 9.01
N SER A 164 -0.27 -9.20 9.71
CA SER A 164 1.01 -8.76 9.16
C SER A 164 1.93 -9.94 8.85
N GLU A 165 2.01 -10.93 9.74
CA GLU A 165 2.76 -12.17 9.54
C GLU A 165 2.23 -12.94 8.33
N GLN A 166 0.90 -13.04 8.20
CA GLN A 166 0.28 -13.66 7.04
C GLN A 166 0.66 -12.95 5.73
N LEU A 167 0.51 -11.63 5.66
CA LEU A 167 0.84 -10.84 4.46
C LEU A 167 2.32 -10.97 4.06
N ILE A 168 3.22 -10.95 5.05
CA ILE A 168 4.66 -11.10 4.82
C ILE A 168 4.97 -12.52 4.34
N LYS A 169 4.35 -13.54 4.95
CA LYS A 169 4.52 -14.94 4.55
C LYS A 169 4.02 -15.20 3.14
N ASP A 170 2.86 -14.65 2.79
CA ASP A 170 2.27 -14.78 1.46
C ASP A 170 3.17 -14.16 0.39
N PHE A 171 3.75 -12.98 0.68
CA PHE A 171 4.76 -12.37 -0.17
C PHE A 171 6.00 -13.25 -0.31
N ASN A 172 6.59 -13.70 0.80
CA ASN A 172 7.81 -14.51 0.79
C ASN A 172 7.62 -15.80 -0.01
N LYS A 173 6.49 -16.48 0.16
CA LYS A 173 6.14 -17.67 -0.61
C LYS A 173 6.11 -17.38 -2.11
N LYS A 174 5.39 -16.34 -2.53
CA LYS A 174 5.29 -15.94 -3.93
C LYS A 174 6.61 -15.46 -4.53
N SER A 175 7.51 -14.92 -3.70
CA SER A 175 8.84 -14.49 -4.14
C SER A 175 9.76 -15.67 -4.42
N LEU A 176 9.58 -16.81 -3.73
CA LEU A 176 10.37 -18.02 -3.93
C LEU A 176 9.90 -18.86 -5.12
N GLU A 177 8.67 -18.64 -5.58
CA GLU A 177 8.06 -19.34 -6.73
C GLU A 177 8.39 -18.67 -8.09
N ARG A 178 9.26 -17.65 -8.10
CA ARG A 178 9.69 -16.90 -9.31
C ARG A 178 11.13 -17.19 -9.65
#